data_AF-A0A099YBR0-F1
#
_entry.id   AF-A0A099YBR0-F1
#
_cell.length_a   1.000
_cell.length_b   1.000
_cell.length_c   1.000
_cell.angle_alpha   90.00
_cell.angle_beta   90.00
_cell.angle_gamma   90.00
#
_symmetry.space_group_name_H-M   'P 1'
#
loop_
_entity.id
_entity.type
_entity.pdbx_description
1 polymer ?
#
loop_
_entity_poly.entity_id
_entity_poly.type
_entity_poly.pdbx_seq_one_letter_code
_entity_poly.pdbx_strand_id
1 'polypeptide(L)' 'MNLSPNENALIDESLRKVGATFNSLLYISGGEDIDENKIIEALSMSIADLELAQQPLITVRNKVRERKEDNND' A
#
# COMPACT_ATOMS: atom_id res chain seq x y z
N MET A 1 1.30 -22.52 -5.54
CA MET A 1 -0.07 -22.15 -5.17
C MET A 1 -0.42 -20.84 -5.85
N ASN A 2 -1.45 -20.83 -6.69
CA ASN A 2 -1.88 -19.61 -7.38
C ASN A 2 -2.78 -18.78 -6.47
N LEU A 3 -2.68 -17.46 -6.58
CA LEU A 3 -3.59 -16.52 -5.93
C LEU A 3 -4.97 -16.62 -6.58
N SER A 4 -6.02 -16.50 -5.75
CA SER A 4 -7.37 -16.36 -6.27
C SER A 4 -7.56 -15.01 -6.98
N PRO A 5 -8.54 -14.88 -7.89
CA PRO A 5 -8.84 -13.61 -8.55
C PRO A 5 -9.07 -12.45 -7.57
N ASN A 6 -9.74 -12.73 -6.43
CA ASN A 6 -9.98 -11.72 -5.40
C ASN A 6 -8.68 -11.29 -4.69
N GLU A 7 -7.75 -12.20 -4.45
CA GLU A 7 -6.46 -11.87 -3.84
C GLU A 7 -5.58 -11.05 -4.79
N ASN A 8 -5.59 -11.37 -6.09
CA ASN A 8 -4.93 -10.55 -7.10
C ASN A 8 -5.53 -9.13 -7.15
N ALA A 9 -6.86 -9.01 -7.16
CA ALA A 9 -7.51 -7.70 -7.17
C ALA A 9 -7.16 -6.85 -5.94
N LEU A 10 -7.06 -7.46 -4.76
CA LEU A 10 -6.63 -6.76 -3.53
C LEU A 10 -5.17 -6.31 -3.60
N ILE A 11 -4.28 -7.14 -4.13
CA ILE A 11 -2.87 -6.76 -4.35
C ILE A 11 -2.78 -5.61 -5.35
N ASP A 12 -3.49 -5.69 -6.46
CA ASP A 12 -3.48 -4.66 -7.51
C ASP A 12 -4.02 -3.31 -6.99
N GLU A 13 -5.08 -3.34 -6.18
CA GLU A 13 -5.60 -2.14 -5.52
C GLU A 13 -4.58 -1.54 -4.54
N SER A 14 -3.97 -2.37 -3.70
CA SER A 14 -2.93 -1.93 -2.76
C SER A 14 -1.73 -1.31 -3.47
N LEU A 15 -1.23 -1.95 -4.53
CA LEU A 15 -0.09 -1.44 -5.30
C LEU A 15 -0.41 -0.11 -5.99
N ARG A 16 -1.63 0.04 -6.51
CA ARG A 16 -2.10 1.31 -7.10
C ARG A 16 -2.17 2.43 -6.06
N LYS A 17 -2.65 2.15 -4.85
CA LYS A 17 -2.66 3.14 -3.74
C LYS A 17 -1.25 3.55 -3.35
N VAL A 18 -0.34 2.58 -3.17
CA VAL A 18 1.09 2.85 -2.90
C VAL A 18 1.70 3.74 -4.00
N GLY A 19 1.48 3.40 -5.27
CA GLY A 19 1.97 4.19 -6.40
C GLY A 19 1.41 5.62 -6.42
N ALA A 20 0.12 5.80 -6.13
CA ALA A 20 -0.49 7.12 -6.01
C ALA A 20 0.12 7.94 -4.88
N THR A 21 0.36 7.34 -3.72
CA THR A 21 1.00 8.01 -2.59
C THR A 21 2.44 8.43 -2.92
N PHE A 22 3.24 7.56 -3.56
CA PHE A 22 4.59 7.93 -4.00
C PHE A 22 4.58 9.09 -5.01
N ASN A 23 3.66 9.09 -5.97
CA ASN A 23 3.53 10.20 -6.92
C ASN A 23 3.17 11.51 -6.24
N SER A 24 2.28 11.47 -5.24
CA SER A 24 1.94 12.64 -4.43
C SER A 24 3.17 13.20 -3.71
N LEU A 25 3.96 12.33 -3.06
CA LEU A 25 5.20 12.71 -2.37
C LEU A 25 6.25 13.33 -3.30
N LEU A 26 6.41 12.80 -4.51
CA LEU A 26 7.32 13.36 -5.52
C LEU A 26 6.87 14.75 -5.99
N TYR A 27 5.56 14.97 -6.12
CA TYR A 27 5.02 16.28 -6.47
C TYR A 27 5.31 17.31 -5.37
N ILE A 28 5.18 16.90 -4.10
CA ILE A 28 5.45 17.76 -2.94
C ILE A 28 6.92 18.14 -2.84
N SER A 29 7.86 17.24 -3.17
CA SER A 29 9.30 17.49 -3.03
C SER A 29 9.93 18.30 -4.18
N GLY A 30 9.20 18.56 -5.26
CA GLY A 30 9.73 19.22 -6.47
C GLY A 30 9.48 20.73 -6.59
N GLY A 31 8.80 21.37 -5.64
CA GLY A 31 8.48 22.81 -5.69
C GLY A 31 9.59 23.71 -5.12
N GLU A 32 9.78 24.90 -5.71
CA GLU A 32 10.81 25.87 -5.26
C GLU A 32 10.41 26.71 -4.02
N ASP A 33 9.13 26.74 -3.63
CA ASP A 33 8.60 27.51 -2.48
C ASP A 33 7.61 26.69 -1.64
N ILE A 34 8.07 25.58 -1.06
CA ILE A 34 7.17 24.67 -0.34
C ILE A 34 7.07 25.05 1.14
N ASP A 35 5.85 25.34 1.59
CA ASP A 35 5.49 25.54 2.99
C ASP A 35 5.68 24.24 3.80
N GLU A 36 6.58 24.25 4.77
CA GLU A 36 6.89 23.11 5.63
C GLU A 36 5.65 22.50 6.30
N ASN A 37 4.66 23.32 6.68
CA ASN A 37 3.43 22.80 7.28
C ASN A 37 2.61 21.98 6.28
N LYS A 38 2.59 22.40 5.01
CA LYS A 38 1.92 21.64 3.93
C LYS A 38 2.65 20.35 3.62
N ILE A 39 3.98 20.33 3.72
CA ILE A 39 4.77 19.10 3.60
C ILE A 39 4.39 18.14 4.72
N ILE A 40 4.38 18.60 5.97
CA ILE A 40 4.06 17.76 7.13
C ILE A 40 2.63 17.21 7.04
N GLU A 41 1.66 18.03 6.64
CA GLU A 41 0.27 17.60 6.45
C GLU A 41 0.18 16.52 5.36
N ALA A 42 0.83 16.74 4.22
CA ALA A 42 0.79 15.80 3.11
C ALA A 42 1.57 14.50 3.38
N LEU A 43 2.68 14.56 4.14
CA LEU A 43 3.37 13.39 4.66
C LEU A 43 2.48 12.60 5.62
N SER A 44 1.74 13.28 6.50
CA SER A 44 0.83 12.64 7.45
C SER A 44 -0.31 11.91 6.74
N MET A 45 -0.91 12.53 5.72
CA MET A 45 -1.91 11.87 4.86
C MET A 45 -1.32 10.68 4.11
N SER A 46 -0.10 10.82 3.58
CA SER A 46 0.59 9.75 2.86
C SER A 46 0.88 8.54 3.75
N ILE A 47 1.25 8.75 5.01
CA ILE A 47 1.45 7.66 5.98
C ILE A 47 0.14 6.91 6.19
N ALA A 48 -0.96 7.62 6.44
CA ALA A 48 -2.28 6.99 6.63
C ALA A 48 -2.72 6.18 5.39
N ASP A 49 -2.51 6.72 4.19
CA ASP A 49 -2.83 6.01 2.94
C ASP A 49 -2.01 4.73 2.77
N LEU A 50 -0.70 4.77 3.09
CA LEU A 50 0.17 3.60 3.06
C LEU A 50 -0.23 2.57 4.12
N GLU A 51 -0.63 3.02 5.32
CA GLU A 51 -1.11 2.16 6.39
C GLU A 51 -2.41 1.43 6.02
N LEU A 52 -3.28 2.06 5.24
CA LEU A 52 -4.48 1.45 4.68
C LEU A 52 -4.13 0.51 3.52
N ALA A 53 -3.22 0.92 2.64
CA ALA A 53 -2.82 0.14 1.47
C ALA A 53 -2.08 -1.16 1.85
N GLN A 54 -1.41 -1.22 3.00
CA GLN A 54 -0.75 -2.46 3.45
C GLN A 54 -1.71 -3.52 4.00
N GLN A 55 -2.90 -3.16 4.49
CA GLN A 55 -3.80 -4.12 5.14
C GLN A 55 -4.25 -5.27 4.22
N PRO A 56 -4.64 -5.02 2.96
CA PRO A 56 -4.96 -6.10 2.03
C PRO A 56 -3.77 -6.99 1.72
N LEU A 57 -2.55 -6.42 1.58
CA LEU A 57 -1.33 -7.19 1.33
C LEU A 57 -1.02 -8.14 2.50
N ILE A 58 -1.12 -7.66 3.73
CA ILE A 58 -0.95 -8.47 4.95
C ILE A 58 -2.00 -9.59 4.99
N THR A 59 -3.25 -9.26 4.68
CA THR A 59 -4.36 -10.21 4.64
C THR A 59 -4.11 -11.32 3.63
N VAL A 60 -3.76 -10.97 2.38
CA VAL A 60 -3.45 -11.95 1.33
C VAL A 60 -2.25 -12.81 1.71
N ARG A 61 -1.18 -12.20 2.26
CA ARG A 61 0.00 -12.92 2.74
C ARG A 61 -0.36 -13.97 3.79
N ASN A 62 -1.17 -13.61 4.78
CA ASN A 62 -1.58 -14.51 5.84
C ASN A 62 -2.41 -15.68 5.30
N LYS A 63 -3.39 -15.41 4.42
CA LYS A 63 -4.17 -16.46 3.74
C LYS A 63 -3.32 -17.42 2.93
N VAL A 64 -2.32 -16.91 2.21
CA VAL A 64 -1.37 -17.76 1.46
C VAL A 64 -0.54 -18.62 2.41
N ARG A 65 -0.15 -18.09 3.57
CA ARG A 65 0.61 -18.84 4.58
C ARG A 65 -0.22 -19.96 5.19
N GLU A 66 -1.45 -19.66 5.63
CA GLU A 66 -2.38 -20.65 6.19
C GLU A 66 -2.58 -21.82 5.21
N ARG A 67 -2.86 -21.52 3.93
CA ARG A 67 -3.02 -22.58 2.92
C ARG A 67 -1.74 -23.40 2.67
N LYS A 68 -0.55 -22.88 2.95
CA LYS A 68 0.70 -23.66 2.84
C LYS A 68 0.88 -24.60 4.03
N GLU A 69 0.48 -24.15 5.22
CA GLU A 69 0.50 -24.96 6.44
C GLU A 69 -0.50 -26.12 6.31
N ASP A 70 -1.72 -25.85 5.81
CA ASP A 70 -2.75 -26.88 5.58
C ASP A 70 -2.38 -27.94 4.51
N ASN A 71 -1.43 -27.65 3.62
CA ASN A 71 -0.99 -28.59 2.57
C ASN A 71 0.25 -29.41 2.96
N ASN A 72 0.81 -29.16 4.16
CA ASN A 72 1.99 -29.85 4.68
C ASN A 72 1.64 -30.90 5.76
N ASP A 73 0.36 -31.04 6.11
CA ASP A 73 -0.24 -32.15 6.87
C ASP A 73 -0.84 -33.21 5.93
#